data_AF-A0A9D8L151-F1
#
_entry.id   AF-A0A9D8L151-F1
#
_cell.length_a   1.000
_cell.length_b   1.000
_cell.length_c   1.000
_cell.angle_alpha   90.00
_cell.angle_beta   90.00
_cell.angle_gamma   90.00
#
_symmetry.space_group_name_H-M   'P 1'
#
loop_
_entity.id
_entity.type
_entity.pdbx_description
1 polymer ?
#
loop_
_entity_poly.entity_id
_entity_poly.type
_entity_poly.pdbx_seq_one_letter_code
_entity_poly.pdbx_strand_id
1 'polypeptide(L)' 'LLGAITGTDFNRAKTIAIVGLSLGFLLYAVGFVAVGGEWFAMWQSQIWNGQQKAFEFLTMISAVLIFLALPDTAVD' A
#
# COMPACT_ATOMS: atom_id res chain seq x y z
N LEU A 1 0.78 -32.46 -10.43
CA LEU A 1 1.46 -31.85 -9.26
C LEU A 1 1.23 -30.34 -9.12
N LEU A 2 0.57 -29.68 -10.08
CA LEU A 2 -0.10 -28.41 -9.82
C LEU A 2 -1.60 -28.71 -9.90
N GLY A 3 -2.28 -28.80 -8.76
CA GLY A 3 -3.74 -28.75 -8.77
C GLY A 3 -4.17 -27.42 -9.40
N ALA A 4 -5.26 -27.41 -10.16
CA ALA A 4 -5.77 -26.19 -10.76
C ALA A 4 -6.01 -25.15 -9.64
N ILE A 5 -5.22 -24.08 -9.60
CA ILE A 5 -5.44 -22.98 -8.67
C ILE A 5 -6.73 -22.30 -9.13
N THR A 6 -7.75 -22.33 -8.29
CA THR A 6 -9.02 -21.67 -8.61
C THR A 6 -8.93 -20.16 -8.37
N GLY A 7 -9.81 -19.39 -8.99
CA GLY A 7 -9.93 -17.95 -8.69
C GLY A 7 -10.17 -17.69 -7.19
N THR A 8 -10.90 -18.57 -6.51
CA THR A 8 -11.13 -18.50 -5.05
C THR A 8 -9.83 -18.69 -4.25
N ASP A 9 -9.00 -19.67 -4.63
CA ASP A 9 -7.71 -19.92 -3.97
C ASP A 9 -6.76 -18.73 -4.15
N PHE A 10 -6.73 -18.14 -5.35
CA PHE A 10 -5.95 -16.94 -5.62
C PHE A 10 -6.45 -15.75 -4.79
N ASN A 11 -7.76 -15.51 -4.77
CA ASN A 11 -8.36 -14.45 -3.96
C ASN A 11 -8.00 -14.57 -2.47
N ARG A 12 -7.96 -15.80 -1.93
CA ARG A 12 -7.54 -16.05 -0.55
C ARG A 12 -6.05 -15.79 -0.32
N ALA A 13 -5.19 -16.14 -1.28
CA ALA A 13 -3.75 -15.92 -1.17
C ALA A 13 -3.37 -14.42 -1.12
N LYS A 14 -4.18 -13.55 -1.75
CA LYS A 14 -3.96 -12.09 -1.77
C LYS A 14 -4.00 -11.43 -0.39
N THR A 15 -4.67 -12.03 0.61
CA THR A 15 -4.86 -11.42 1.94
C THR A 15 -3.56 -10.99 2.59
N ILE A 16 -2.50 -11.82 2.52
CA ILE A 16 -1.20 -11.50 3.15
C ILE A 16 -0.59 -10.24 2.50
N ALA A 17 -0.64 -10.16 1.18
CA ALA A 17 -0.14 -9.01 0.44
C ALA A 17 -0.97 -7.75 0.72
N ILE A 18 -2.31 -7.86 0.78
CA ILE A 18 -3.22 -6.75 1.14
C ILE A 18 -2.90 -6.22 2.54
N VAL A 19 -2.65 -7.10 3.52
CA VAL A 19 -2.27 -6.70 4.88
C VAL A 19 -0.93 -5.95 4.87
N GLY A 20 0.08 -6.49 4.19
CA GLY A 20 1.40 -5.85 4.08
C GLY A 20 1.33 -4.47 3.42
N LEU A 21 0.60 -4.36 2.31
CA LEU A 21 0.36 -3.09 1.61
C LEU A 21 -0.42 -2.09 2.47
N SER A 22 -1.40 -2.55 3.24
CA SER A 22 -2.17 -1.71 4.16
C SER A 22 -1.30 -1.17 5.30
N LEU A 23 -0.40 -1.99 5.85
CA LEU A 23 0.58 -1.55 6.85
C LEU A 23 1.56 -0.53 6.25
N GLY A 24 2.02 -0.76 5.01
CA GLY A 24 2.85 0.20 4.28
C GLY A 24 2.12 1.54 4.04
N PHE A 25 0.85 1.47 3.64
CA PHE A 25 0.01 2.67 3.46
C PHE A 25 -0.08 3.46 4.76
N LEU A 26 -0.40 2.79 5.89
CA LEU A 26 -0.50 3.43 7.20
C LEU A 26 0.84 4.02 7.65
N LEU A 27 1.96 3.34 7.42
CA LEU A 27 3.29 3.84 7.75
C LEU A 27 3.57 5.18 7.07
N TYR A 28 3.33 5.29 5.76
CA TYR A 28 3.60 6.52 5.01
C TYR A 28 2.54 7.60 5.24
N ALA A 29 1.26 7.24 5.26
CA ALA A 29 0.17 8.20 5.47
C ALA A 29 0.19 8.76 6.91
N VAL A 30 0.30 7.91 7.92
CA VAL A 30 0.26 8.35 9.31
C VAL A 30 1.63 8.83 9.76
N GLY A 31 2.69 8.03 9.55
CA GLY A 31 4.02 8.35 10.06
C GLY A 31 4.66 9.56 9.37
N PHE A 32 4.65 9.60 8.03
CA PHE A 32 5.36 10.64 7.29
C PHE A 32 4.47 11.83 6.93
N VAL A 33 3.26 11.60 6.41
CA VAL A 33 2.39 12.69 5.99
C VAL A 33 1.74 13.37 7.20
N ALA A 34 0.99 12.64 8.03
CA ALA A 34 0.29 13.25 9.17
C ALA A 34 1.27 13.65 10.29
N VAL A 35 2.02 12.70 10.85
CA VAL A 35 2.92 12.98 11.97
C VAL A 35 4.10 13.84 11.53
N GLY A 36 4.86 13.41 10.52
CA GLY A 36 6.01 14.15 10.00
C GLY A 36 5.62 15.53 9.45
N GLY A 37 4.62 15.58 8.57
CA GLY A 37 4.17 16.82 7.94
C GLY A 37 3.55 17.82 8.92
N GLU A 38 2.54 17.39 9.69
CA GLU A 38 1.74 18.32 10.51
C GLU A 38 2.39 18.65 11.85
N TRP A 39 2.90 17.65 12.59
CA TRP A 39 3.43 17.90 13.94
C TRP A 39 4.88 18.36 13.94
N PHE A 40 5.70 17.85 13.02
CA PHE A 40 7.12 18.19 12.95
C PHE A 40 7.43 19.24 11.87
N ALA A 41 6.41 19.71 11.13
CA ALA A 41 6.59 20.66 10.02
C ALA A 41 7.68 20.21 9.04
N MET A 42 7.77 18.90 8.76
CA MET A 42 8.84 18.29 7.95
C MET A 42 8.98 18.97 6.57
N TRP A 43 7.88 19.44 6.02
CA TRP A 43 7.82 20.18 4.75
C TRP A 43 8.61 21.50 4.74
N GLN A 44 8.85 22.13 5.91
CA GLN A 44 9.64 23.37 6.00
C GLN A 44 11.15 23.13 5.99
N SER A 45 11.60 21.92 6.33
CA SER A 45 13.03 21.62 6.48
C SER A 45 13.70 21.38 5.12
N GLN A 46 14.73 22.15 4.78
CA GLN A 46 15.48 21.95 3.52
C GLN A 46 16.29 20.64 3.49
N ILE A 47 16.63 20.11 4.66
CA ILE A 47 17.49 18.92 4.81
C ILE A 47 16.72 17.65 5.19
N TRP A 48 15.55 17.80 5.83
CA TRP A 48 14.73 16.69 6.33
C TRP A 48 13.34 16.64 5.71
N ASN A 49 13.12 17.19 4.51
CA ASN A 49 11.82 17.11 3.83
C ASN A 49 11.63 15.76 3.13
N GLY A 50 10.94 14.84 3.81
CA GLY A 50 10.51 13.56 3.25
C GLY A 50 9.15 13.57 2.55
N GLN A 51 8.47 14.71 2.43
CA GLN A 51 7.05 14.78 2.01
C GLN A 51 6.83 14.22 0.61
N GLN A 52 7.67 14.64 -0.35
CA GLN A 52 7.57 14.18 -1.73
C GLN A 52 7.82 12.67 -1.83
N LYS A 53 8.80 12.15 -1.09
CA LYS A 53 9.10 10.71 -1.07
C LYS A 53 7.99 9.91 -0.41
N ALA A 54 7.43 10.40 0.69
CA ALA A 54 6.26 9.78 1.31
C ALA A 54 5.08 9.72 0.33
N PHE A 55 4.83 10.78 -0.45
CA PHE A 55 3.79 10.79 -1.48
C PHE A 55 4.05 9.78 -2.60
N GLU A 56 5.28 9.68 -3.11
CA GLU A 56 5.67 8.69 -4.12
C GLU A 56 5.40 7.25 -3.65
N PHE A 57 5.86 6.89 -2.44
CA PHE A 57 5.63 5.57 -1.85
C PHE A 57 4.16 5.30 -1.57
N LEU A 58 3.46 6.28 -0.98
CA LEU A 58 2.03 6.16 -0.69
C LEU A 58 1.24 5.92 -1.99
N THR A 59 1.56 6.64 -3.06
CA THR A 59 0.90 6.49 -4.37
C THR A 59 1.15 5.10 -4.95
N MET A 60 2.39 4.62 -4.96
CA MET A 60 2.73 3.29 -5.48
C MET A 60 2.03 2.18 -4.69
N ILE A 61 2.09 2.25 -3.35
CA ILE A 61 1.42 1.28 -2.47
C ILE A 61 -0.08 1.30 -2.71
N SER A 62 -0.69 2.48 -2.81
CA SER A 62 -2.13 2.63 -3.03
C SER A 62 -2.55 2.05 -4.38
N ALA A 63 -1.81 2.32 -5.45
CA ALA A 63 -2.10 1.79 -6.77
C ALA A 63 -2.09 0.25 -6.80
N VAL A 64 -1.06 -0.36 -6.20
CA VAL A 64 -0.96 -1.82 -6.10
C VAL A 64 -2.04 -2.38 -5.19
N LEU A 65 -2.32 -1.74 -4.05
CA LEU A 65 -3.36 -2.17 -3.12
C LEU A 65 -4.75 -2.16 -3.76
N ILE A 66 -5.09 -1.08 -4.49
CA ILE A 66 -6.36 -0.98 -5.21
C ILE A 66 -6.47 -2.09 -6.25
N PHE A 67 -5.43 -2.27 -7.07
CA PHE A 67 -5.41 -3.30 -8.10
C PHE A 67 -5.56 -4.71 -7.49
N LEU A 68 -4.84 -5.00 -6.41
CA LEU A 68 -4.87 -6.32 -5.78
C LEU A 68 -6.17 -6.60 -5.01
N ALA A 69 -6.80 -5.56 -4.46
CA ALA A 69 -8.06 -5.67 -3.74
C ALA A 69 -9.26 -5.93 -4.66
N LEU A 70 -9.11 -5.72 -5.98
CA LEU A 70 -10.15 -6.12 -6.93
C LEU A 70 -10.33 -7.66 -6.91
N PRO A 71 -11.56 -8.17 -6.84
CA PRO A 71 -11.82 -9.60 -6.92
C PRO A 71 -11.45 -10.14 -8.30
N ASP A 72 -10.74 -11.28 -8.34
CA ASP A 72 -10.58 -12.04 -9.59
C ASP A 72 -11.83 -12.90 -9.78
N THR A 73 -12.66 -12.56 -10.75
CA THR A 73 -13.77 -13.41 -11.18
C THR A 73 -13.20 -14.62 -11.90
N ALA A 74 -13.63 -15.82 -11.52
CA ALA A 74 -13.34 -17.01 -12.32
C ALA A 74 -13.84 -16.78 -13.75
N VAL A 75 -13.01 -17.09 -14.76
CA VAL A 75 -13.56 -17.34 -16.09
C VAL A 75 -14.18 -18.72 -15.98
N ASP A 76 -15.51 -18.76 -15.97
CA ASP A 76 -16.30 -19.99 -16.03
C ASP A 76 -15.93 -20.83 -17.27
#